data_AF-W4EA94-F1
#
_entry.id   AF-W4EA94-F1
#
_cell.length_a   1.000
_cell.length_b   1.000
_cell.length_c   1.000
_cell.angle_alpha   90.00
_cell.angle_beta   90.00
_cell.angle_gamma   90.00
#
_symmetry.space_group_name_H-M   'P 1'
#
loop_
_entity.id
_entity.type
_entity.pdbx_description
1 polymer ?
#
loop_
_entity_poly.entity_id
_entity_poly.type
_entity_poly.pdbx_seq_one_letter_code
_entity_poly.pdbx_strand_id
1 'polypeptide(L)'
;MDESHVNSLTYKLITNSHMEYTKEAFVEFDTEEFYLSMNNGLLICEMKKHYSQVQDARNIVEILLKTWEIDVALKHGLGELDFLFLSADVVYSDKNNMGSIAFSTKGELSAEMTIVRGAYPTIPSDFIASPDAELLWTRYKMYMQGRDQLLSMAYFCLSYIEGLAGGRGHASNKFGINRDDLDSLGELTSARGDKLTARKGVRNNFVPLTDEDTLWVESFVKLLIRRIGEHAAESSIATD
;
A
#
# COMPACT_ATOMS: atom_id res chain seq x y z
N MET A 1 12.59 37.39 7.18
CA MET A 1 11.54 36.36 7.12
C MET A 1 12.28 35.17 6.56
N ASP A 2 12.72 34.27 7.42
CA ASP A 2 13.65 33.21 7.00
C ASP A 2 12.88 32.21 6.15
N GLU A 3 13.21 32.16 4.87
CA GLU A 3 12.69 31.16 3.95
C GLU A 3 13.38 29.82 4.27
N SER A 4 12.66 28.96 5.00
CA SER A 4 13.07 27.58 5.23
C SER A 4 12.70 26.72 4.02
N HIS A 5 13.60 25.85 3.60
CA HIS A 5 13.40 24.92 2.50
C HIS A 5 13.74 23.50 2.95
N VAL A 6 12.82 22.56 2.75
CA VAL A 6 13.09 21.13 2.94
C VAL A 6 13.98 20.64 1.81
N ASN A 7 15.23 20.30 2.12
CA ASN A 7 16.22 19.81 1.16
C ASN A 7 16.06 18.30 0.91
N SER A 8 15.89 17.51 1.97
CA SER A 8 15.67 16.07 1.81
C SER A 8 14.83 15.44 2.92
N LEU A 9 14.24 14.29 2.62
CA LEU A 9 13.53 13.43 3.56
C LEU A 9 14.19 12.07 3.62
N THR A 10 14.31 11.49 4.82
CA THR A 10 14.91 10.18 5.05
C THR A 10 13.90 9.22 5.64
N TYR A 11 13.82 8.02 5.07
CA TYR A 11 12.97 6.93 5.52
C TYR A 11 13.81 5.67 5.76
N LYS A 12 13.34 4.83 6.68
CA LYS A 12 13.88 3.51 6.95
C LYS A 12 12.96 2.46 6.35
N LEU A 13 13.53 1.50 5.65
CA LEU A 13 12.84 0.29 5.28
C LEU A 13 12.54 -0.54 6.54
N ILE A 14 11.27 -0.88 6.69
CA ILE A 14 10.77 -1.86 7.64
C ILE A 14 10.36 -3.09 6.84
N THR A 15 10.93 -4.22 7.22
CA THR A 15 10.54 -5.54 6.73
C THR A 15 10.01 -6.37 7.90
N ASN A 16 9.33 -7.46 7.59
CA ASN A 16 9.08 -8.51 8.56
C ASN A 16 10.41 -9.08 9.10
N SER A 17 10.37 -9.70 10.28
CA SER A 17 11.57 -10.22 10.97
C SER A 17 12.36 -11.27 10.18
N HIS A 18 11.77 -11.81 9.12
CA HIS A 18 12.33 -12.88 8.30
C HIS A 18 12.81 -12.40 6.93
N MET A 19 12.90 -11.10 6.68
CA MET A 19 13.26 -10.58 5.37
C MET A 19 14.35 -9.54 5.44
N GLU A 20 15.36 -9.74 4.61
CA GLU A 20 16.49 -8.84 4.44
C GLU A 20 16.77 -8.62 2.95
N TYR A 21 17.39 -7.48 2.65
CA TYR A 21 17.92 -7.17 1.33
C TYR A 21 19.44 -7.17 1.38
N THR A 22 20.07 -7.59 0.27
CA THR A 22 21.53 -7.57 0.18
C THR A 22 22.07 -6.13 0.27
N LYS A 23 23.34 -5.98 0.66
CA LYS A 23 23.97 -4.66 0.78
C LYS A 23 24.17 -3.96 -0.56
N GLU A 24 24.17 -4.74 -1.64
CA GLU A 24 24.27 -4.29 -3.02
C GLU A 24 22.90 -3.90 -3.59
N ALA A 25 21.80 -4.20 -2.90
CA ALA A 25 20.46 -3.83 -3.34
C ALA A 25 20.33 -2.30 -3.36
N PHE A 26 19.91 -1.80 -4.51
CA PHE A 26 19.86 -0.38 -4.80
C PHE A 26 18.69 -0.06 -5.72
N VAL A 27 18.05 1.08 -5.49
CA VAL A 27 17.08 1.63 -6.45
C VAL A 27 17.20 3.15 -6.48
N GLU A 28 17.03 3.71 -7.68
CA GLU A 28 16.87 5.13 -7.91
C GLU A 28 15.60 5.37 -8.70
N PHE A 29 14.98 6.52 -8.46
CA PHE A 29 13.82 6.94 -9.21
C PHE A 29 13.76 8.45 -9.27
N ASP A 30 13.47 8.97 -10.46
CA ASP A 30 13.47 10.41 -10.68
C ASP A 30 12.07 10.91 -11.03
N THR A 31 11.64 11.97 -10.34
CA THR A 31 10.36 12.64 -10.58
C THR A 31 10.59 14.13 -10.81
N GLU A 32 9.55 14.87 -11.18
CA GLU A 32 9.64 16.33 -11.24
C GLU A 32 9.78 16.99 -9.87
N GLU A 33 9.30 16.33 -8.81
CA GLU A 33 9.21 16.90 -7.46
C GLU A 33 10.45 16.60 -6.61
N PHE A 34 11.01 15.40 -6.77
CA PHE A 34 12.16 14.92 -6.01
C PHE A 34 12.90 13.81 -6.76
N TYR A 35 14.16 13.61 -6.38
CA TYR A 35 14.95 12.43 -6.73
C TYR A 35 14.96 11.47 -5.54
N LEU A 36 14.77 10.18 -5.79
CA LEU A 36 14.75 9.12 -4.78
C LEU A 36 15.95 8.20 -5.00
N SER A 37 16.66 7.91 -3.92
CA SER A 37 17.66 6.84 -3.89
C SER A 37 17.47 5.99 -2.64
N MET A 38 17.69 4.68 -2.76
CA MET A 38 17.57 3.76 -1.64
C MET A 38 18.71 2.74 -1.66
N ASN A 39 19.41 2.65 -0.54
CA ASN A 39 20.52 1.74 -0.33
C ASN A 39 20.54 1.29 1.14
N ASN A 40 20.86 0.02 1.38
CA ASN A 40 21.11 -0.51 2.73
C ASN A 40 19.98 -0.18 3.73
N GLY A 41 18.72 -0.33 3.29
CA GLY A 41 17.52 -0.08 4.10
C GLY A 41 17.25 1.39 4.42
N LEU A 42 17.97 2.34 3.81
CA LEU A 42 17.71 3.77 3.92
C LEU A 42 17.28 4.34 2.58
N LEU A 43 16.17 5.05 2.59
CA LEU A 43 15.61 5.75 1.45
C LEU A 43 15.75 7.26 1.68
N ILE A 44 16.32 7.95 0.70
CA ILE A 44 16.52 9.40 0.73
C ILE A 44 15.79 10.00 -0.47
N CYS A 45 14.93 10.98 -0.19
CA CYS A 45 14.26 11.79 -1.20
C CYS A 45 14.83 13.20 -1.15
N GLU A 46 15.51 13.62 -2.21
CA GLU A 46 16.06 14.97 -2.39
C GLU A 46 15.05 15.83 -3.14
N MET A 47 14.58 16.91 -2.51
CA MET A 47 13.51 17.74 -3.06
C MET A 47 14.06 18.65 -4.17
N LYS A 48 13.39 18.66 -5.34
CA LYS A 48 13.72 19.55 -6.46
C LYS A 48 12.92 20.84 -6.41
N LYS A 49 11.67 20.77 -5.96
CA LYS A 49 10.79 21.95 -5.77
C LYS A 49 10.85 22.46 -4.35
N HIS A 50 10.53 23.74 -4.18
CA HIS A 50 10.55 24.37 -2.87
C HIS A 50 9.36 23.96 -2.00
N TYR A 51 9.65 23.34 -0.86
CA TYR A 51 8.69 23.10 0.22
C TYR A 51 9.15 23.82 1.47
N SER A 52 8.25 24.62 2.07
CA SER A 52 8.54 25.36 3.30
C SER A 52 8.21 24.59 4.58
N GLN A 53 7.42 23.52 4.47
CA GLN A 53 7.03 22.65 5.57
C GLN A 53 7.40 21.20 5.25
N VAL A 54 7.94 20.49 6.24
CA VAL A 54 8.26 19.06 6.14
C VAL A 54 7.03 18.24 5.77
N GLN A 55 5.86 18.58 6.31
CA GLN A 55 4.63 17.83 6.02
C GLN A 55 4.22 17.93 4.55
N ASP A 56 4.41 19.07 3.90
CA ASP A 56 4.05 19.25 2.50
C ASP A 56 4.96 18.44 1.58
N ALA A 57 6.27 18.44 1.86
CA ALA A 57 7.23 17.58 1.17
C ALA A 57 6.90 16.09 1.39
N ARG A 58 6.57 15.71 2.63
CA ARG A 58 6.17 14.33 2.97
C ARG A 58 4.91 13.90 2.23
N ASN A 59 3.89 14.75 2.13
CA ASN A 59 2.65 14.40 1.45
C ASN A 59 2.90 13.97 -0.01
N ILE A 60 3.82 14.64 -0.71
CA ILE A 60 4.17 14.32 -2.10
C ILE A 60 5.00 13.02 -2.18
N VAL A 61 6.01 12.86 -1.31
CA VAL A 61 6.84 11.65 -1.28
C VAL A 61 6.03 10.42 -0.85
N GLU A 62 5.18 10.54 0.17
CA GLU A 62 4.44 9.42 0.76
C GLU A 62 3.35 8.89 -0.17
N ILE A 63 2.87 9.65 -1.16
CA ILE A 63 2.01 9.10 -2.22
C ILE A 63 2.76 8.02 -3.00
N LEU A 64 4.02 8.28 -3.40
CA LEU A 64 4.85 7.30 -4.10
C LEU A 64 5.19 6.12 -3.18
N LEU A 65 5.58 6.39 -1.94
CA LEU A 65 5.95 5.32 -0.99
C LEU A 65 4.77 4.39 -0.70
N LYS A 66 3.59 4.93 -0.38
CA LYS A 66 2.38 4.10 -0.17
C LYS A 66 1.99 3.31 -1.41
N THR A 67 2.13 3.92 -2.59
CA THR A 67 1.89 3.24 -3.86
C THR A 67 2.78 2.01 -3.99
N TRP A 68 4.07 2.17 -3.66
CA TRP A 68 5.04 1.08 -3.70
C TRP A 68 4.77 0.01 -2.63
N GLU A 69 4.49 0.41 -1.39
CA GLU A 69 4.13 -0.49 -0.28
C GLU A 69 2.91 -1.35 -0.63
N ILE A 70 1.84 -0.72 -1.14
CA ILE A 70 0.60 -1.41 -1.47
C ILE A 70 0.82 -2.36 -2.65
N ASP A 71 1.50 -1.93 -3.70
CA ASP A 71 1.78 -2.79 -4.86
C ASP A 71 2.57 -4.05 -4.46
N VAL A 72 3.64 -3.87 -3.68
CA VAL A 72 4.45 -4.97 -3.16
C VAL A 72 3.62 -5.88 -2.27
N ALA A 73 2.80 -5.33 -1.39
CA ALA A 73 2.01 -6.13 -0.47
C ALA A 73 0.87 -6.89 -1.16
N LEU A 74 0.32 -6.37 -2.26
CA LEU A 74 -0.63 -7.10 -3.11
C LEU A 74 0.03 -8.29 -3.82
N LYS A 75 1.27 -8.13 -4.28
CA LYS A 75 2.02 -9.16 -5.04
C LYS A 75 2.67 -10.22 -4.15
N HIS A 76 3.22 -9.81 -3.02
CA HIS A 76 4.11 -10.66 -2.21
C HIS A 76 3.64 -10.84 -0.77
N GLY A 77 2.64 -10.06 -0.31
CA GLY A 77 2.11 -10.12 1.05
C GLY A 77 2.64 -9.03 1.97
N LEU A 78 2.07 -8.95 3.17
CA LEU A 78 2.40 -7.90 4.14
C LEU A 78 3.86 -7.95 4.63
N GLY A 79 4.41 -6.76 4.90
CA GLY A 79 5.70 -6.61 5.58
C GLY A 79 6.91 -6.94 4.70
N GLU A 80 6.74 -7.07 3.39
CA GLU A 80 7.88 -7.19 2.46
C GLU A 80 8.58 -5.84 2.22
N LEU A 81 7.80 -4.75 2.28
CA LEU A 81 8.29 -3.39 2.06
C LEU A 81 7.33 -2.39 2.72
N ASP A 82 7.77 -1.79 3.81
CA ASP A 82 7.11 -0.67 4.50
C ASP A 82 8.15 0.42 4.78
N PHE A 83 7.76 1.69 4.81
CA PHE A 83 8.64 2.82 5.09
C PHE A 83 8.26 3.54 6.37
N LEU A 84 9.27 3.75 7.22
CA LEU A 84 9.15 4.57 8.42
C LEU A 84 9.90 5.89 8.21
N PHE A 85 9.19 7.01 8.31
CA PHE A 85 9.82 8.32 8.32
C PHE A 85 10.82 8.45 9.47
N LEU A 86 12.05 8.83 9.15
CA LEU A 86 13.12 9.04 10.14
C LEU A 86 13.36 10.52 10.42
N SER A 87 13.63 11.30 9.38
CA SER A 87 14.08 12.69 9.53
C SER A 87 13.88 13.51 8.26
N ALA A 88 13.93 14.83 8.42
CA ALA A 88 13.98 15.78 7.33
C ALA A 88 15.18 16.70 7.51
N ASP A 89 15.85 17.03 6.41
CA ASP A 89 16.88 18.07 6.34
C ASP A 89 16.25 19.36 5.85
N VAL A 90 16.36 20.43 6.65
CA VAL A 90 15.72 21.73 6.38
C VAL A 90 16.79 22.81 6.41
N VAL A 91 16.94 23.51 5.29
CA VAL A 91 17.89 24.60 5.11
C VAL A 91 17.18 25.93 5.36
N TYR A 92 17.76 26.79 6.20
CA TYR A 92 17.27 28.15 6.45
C TYR A 92 18.13 29.16 5.71
N SER A 93 17.51 30.11 5.00
CA SER A 93 18.23 31.21 4.35
C SER A 93 18.59 32.33 5.33
N ASP A 94 19.35 32.03 6.39
CA ASP A 94 20.36 32.93 6.95
C ASP A 94 21.35 32.15 7.85
N LYS A 95 22.61 32.60 7.86
CA LYS A 95 23.85 31.98 8.37
C LYS A 95 23.75 30.84 9.42
N ASN A 96 24.43 29.72 9.09
CA ASN A 96 25.02 28.70 9.98
C ASN A 96 24.09 28.03 11.01
N ASN A 97 23.70 26.77 10.75
CA ASN A 97 24.07 25.64 11.62
C ASN A 97 23.57 24.28 11.07
N MET A 98 24.49 23.31 11.02
CA MET A 98 24.19 21.88 10.93
C MET A 98 23.79 21.36 12.31
N GLY A 99 22.71 20.60 12.38
CA GLY A 99 22.41 19.73 13.51
C GLY A 99 21.70 18.48 13.02
N SER A 100 22.36 17.33 13.14
CA SER A 100 21.73 16.01 12.97
C SER A 100 21.71 15.27 14.31
N ILE A 101 20.59 14.63 14.62
CA ILE A 101 20.44 13.75 15.79
C ILE A 101 20.31 12.32 15.26
N ALA A 102 21.18 11.42 15.72
CA ALA A 102 21.12 9.99 15.42
C ALA A 102 20.73 9.19 16.67
N PHE A 103 19.83 8.22 16.52
CA PHE A 103 19.48 7.23 17.54
C PHE A 103 19.98 5.84 17.14
N SER A 104 20.50 5.07 18.10
CA SER A 104 20.90 3.66 17.92
C SER A 104 19.96 2.72 18.70
N THR A 105 19.62 1.57 18.12
CA THR A 105 18.84 0.51 18.77
C THR A 105 19.69 -0.76 18.93
N LYS A 106 19.45 -1.51 20.01
CA LYS A 106 20.09 -2.81 20.31
C LYS A 106 19.13 -3.94 19.93
N GLY A 107 19.64 -5.00 19.30
CA GLY A 107 18.89 -6.21 18.95
C GLY A 107 19.28 -7.42 19.80
N GLU A 108 18.30 -8.29 20.07
CA GLU A 108 18.47 -9.64 20.63
C GLU A 108 18.40 -10.68 19.50
N LEU A 109 19.17 -11.77 19.67
CA LEU A 109 19.30 -12.86 18.70
C LEU A 109 18.22 -13.94 18.95
N SER A 110 17.45 -14.27 17.92
CA SER A 110 16.70 -15.52 17.83
C SER A 110 16.95 -16.14 16.45
N ALA A 111 16.96 -17.47 16.36
CA ALA A 111 17.24 -18.18 15.11
C ALA A 111 15.94 -18.44 14.36
N GLU A 112 15.73 -17.69 13.28
CA GLU A 112 14.61 -17.84 12.36
C GLU A 112 15.13 -17.89 10.91
N MET A 113 14.35 -18.47 10.01
CA MET A 113 14.72 -18.58 8.60
C MET A 113 14.58 -17.21 7.93
N THR A 114 15.69 -16.64 7.46
CA THR A 114 15.71 -15.33 6.79
C THR A 114 15.71 -15.49 5.26
N ILE A 115 14.76 -14.85 4.59
CA ILE A 115 14.73 -14.67 3.14
C ILE A 115 15.58 -13.45 2.80
N VAL A 116 16.63 -13.65 1.99
CA VAL A 116 17.49 -12.57 1.50
C VAL A 116 17.20 -12.29 0.03
N ARG A 117 16.76 -11.06 -0.30
CA ARG A 117 16.52 -10.62 -1.67
C ARG A 117 17.70 -9.81 -2.22
N GLY A 118 18.10 -10.11 -3.45
CA GLY A 118 19.22 -9.44 -4.12
C GLY A 118 18.90 -8.05 -4.69
N ALA A 119 17.63 -7.66 -4.73
CA ALA A 119 17.18 -6.37 -5.26
C ALA A 119 15.89 -5.94 -4.55
N TYR A 120 15.68 -4.63 -4.45
CA TYR A 120 14.38 -4.09 -4.03
C TYR A 120 13.31 -4.34 -5.09
N PRO A 121 12.03 -4.46 -4.71
CA PRO A 121 10.94 -4.50 -5.67
C PRO A 121 10.93 -3.25 -6.56
N THR A 122 10.50 -3.40 -7.80
CA THR A 122 10.39 -2.26 -8.72
C THR A 122 9.30 -1.29 -8.26
N ILE A 123 9.56 0.02 -8.34
CA ILE A 123 8.53 1.04 -8.13
C ILE A 123 7.47 0.88 -9.24
N PRO A 124 6.18 0.76 -8.89
CA PRO A 124 5.14 0.55 -9.90
C PRO A 124 4.93 1.81 -10.75
N SER A 125 4.82 1.62 -12.06
CA SER A 125 4.51 2.69 -13.02
C SER A 125 3.04 2.67 -13.47
N ASP A 126 2.33 1.59 -13.18
CA ASP A 126 0.98 1.28 -13.68
C ASP A 126 -0.07 1.23 -12.58
N PHE A 127 0.28 1.63 -11.36
CA PHE A 127 -0.58 1.59 -10.20
C PHE A 127 -0.31 2.82 -9.33
N ILE A 128 -1.37 3.44 -8.80
CA ILE A 128 -1.28 4.53 -7.82
C ILE A 128 -2.16 4.18 -6.62
N ALA A 129 -1.64 4.43 -5.41
CA ALA A 129 -2.41 4.40 -4.17
C ALA A 129 -3.38 5.61 -4.10
N SER A 130 -4.40 5.61 -4.95
CA SER A 130 -5.48 6.59 -4.89
C SER A 130 -6.22 6.49 -3.55
N PRO A 131 -6.95 7.54 -3.11
CA PRO A 131 -7.74 7.48 -1.87
C PRO A 131 -8.68 6.26 -1.80
N ASP A 132 -9.26 5.88 -2.94
CA ASP A 132 -10.13 4.71 -3.07
C ASP A 132 -9.34 3.40 -2.90
N ALA A 133 -8.16 3.29 -3.54
CA ALA A 133 -7.29 2.12 -3.40
C ALA A 133 -6.75 1.98 -1.96
N GLU A 134 -6.32 3.08 -1.34
CA GLU A 134 -5.86 3.11 0.05
C GLU A 134 -6.97 2.68 1.03
N LEU A 135 -8.21 3.09 0.80
CA LEU A 135 -9.35 2.69 1.63
C LEU A 135 -9.59 1.18 1.56
N LEU A 136 -9.64 0.61 0.34
CA LEU A 136 -9.83 -0.81 0.14
C LEU A 136 -8.67 -1.63 0.72
N TRP A 137 -7.43 -1.17 0.50
CA TRP A 137 -6.24 -1.77 1.10
C TRP A 137 -6.29 -1.73 2.63
N THR A 138 -6.71 -0.62 3.22
CA THR A 138 -6.83 -0.49 4.68
C THR A 138 -7.81 -1.51 5.25
N ARG A 139 -8.95 -1.72 4.59
CA ARG A 139 -9.92 -2.76 4.98
C ARG A 139 -9.34 -4.16 4.85
N TYR A 140 -8.66 -4.46 3.74
CA TYR A 140 -8.00 -5.74 3.56
C TYR A 140 -6.91 -5.99 4.62
N LYS A 141 -6.15 -4.95 4.99
CA LYS A 141 -5.15 -5.00 6.06
C LYS A 141 -5.76 -5.29 7.43
N MET A 142 -6.92 -4.68 7.75
CA MET A 142 -7.64 -4.99 8.98
C MET A 142 -8.05 -6.46 9.04
N TYR A 143 -8.52 -7.03 7.93
CA TYR A 143 -8.82 -8.47 7.83
C TYR A 143 -7.57 -9.32 8.11
N MET A 144 -6.44 -9.03 7.46
CA MET A 144 -5.18 -9.77 7.67
C MET A 144 -4.68 -9.68 9.12
N GLN A 145 -5.01 -8.60 9.83
CA GLN A 145 -4.68 -8.40 11.25
C GLN A 145 -5.71 -9.04 12.20
N GLY A 146 -6.70 -9.78 11.69
CA GLY A 146 -7.78 -10.37 12.50
C GLY A 146 -8.77 -9.37 13.07
N ARG A 147 -8.78 -8.13 12.56
CA ARG A 147 -9.65 -7.03 13.00
C ARG A 147 -10.90 -6.86 12.14
N ASP A 148 -11.03 -7.65 11.08
CA ASP A 148 -12.23 -7.75 10.24
C ASP A 148 -12.41 -9.22 9.81
N GLN A 149 -13.62 -9.58 9.38
CA GLN A 149 -13.92 -10.91 8.86
C GLN A 149 -13.85 -10.91 7.33
N LEU A 150 -13.40 -12.02 6.74
CA LEU A 150 -13.22 -12.15 5.29
C LEU A 150 -14.46 -11.70 4.50
N LEU A 151 -15.64 -12.24 4.84
CA LEU A 151 -16.88 -11.94 4.11
C LEU A 151 -17.40 -10.51 4.33
N SER A 152 -17.11 -9.92 5.49
CA SER A 152 -17.42 -8.52 5.79
C SER A 152 -16.56 -7.58 4.96
N MET A 153 -15.24 -7.79 5.00
CA MET A 153 -14.25 -7.03 4.24
C MET A 153 -14.50 -7.16 2.72
N ALA A 154 -14.69 -8.38 2.21
CA ALA A 154 -14.90 -8.61 0.79
C ALA A 154 -16.19 -7.96 0.28
N TYR A 155 -17.28 -8.02 1.07
CA TYR A 155 -18.53 -7.34 0.73
C TYR A 155 -18.38 -5.81 0.73
N PHE A 156 -17.63 -5.27 1.70
CA PHE A 156 -17.32 -3.84 1.72
C PHE A 156 -16.61 -3.44 0.42
N CYS A 157 -15.55 -4.15 0.05
CA CYS A 157 -14.79 -3.86 -1.17
C CYS A 157 -15.69 -3.91 -2.42
N LEU A 158 -16.52 -4.96 -2.56
CA LEU A 158 -17.48 -5.09 -3.66
C LEU A 158 -18.47 -3.93 -3.70
N SER A 159 -19.15 -3.67 -2.59
CA SER A 159 -20.20 -2.62 -2.54
C SER A 159 -19.63 -1.22 -2.76
N TYR A 160 -18.39 -0.98 -2.33
CA TYR A 160 -17.73 0.31 -2.52
C TYR A 160 -17.40 0.56 -3.99
N ILE A 161 -16.79 -0.39 -4.69
CA ILE A 161 -16.47 -0.22 -6.12
C ILE A 161 -17.73 -0.14 -6.98
N GLU A 162 -18.80 -0.85 -6.61
CA GLU A 162 -20.11 -0.71 -7.25
C GLU A 162 -20.65 0.70 -7.05
N GLY A 163 -20.56 1.25 -5.84
CA GLY A 163 -20.94 2.64 -5.54
C GLY A 163 -20.16 3.65 -6.37
N LEU A 164 -18.83 3.50 -6.50
CA LEU A 164 -17.96 4.37 -7.29
C LEU A 164 -18.29 4.38 -8.79
N ALA A 165 -18.88 3.30 -9.31
CA ALA A 165 -19.22 3.17 -10.72
C ALA A 165 -20.71 3.40 -11.01
N GLY A 166 -21.57 3.44 -10.00
CA GLY A 166 -23.04 3.51 -10.18
C GLY A 166 -23.70 2.14 -10.40
N GLY A 167 -23.07 1.07 -9.97
CA GLY A 167 -23.58 -0.30 -9.98
C GLY A 167 -22.61 -1.31 -10.60
N ARG A 168 -22.90 -2.61 -10.41
CA ARG A 168 -22.01 -3.72 -10.81
C ARG A 168 -21.65 -3.74 -12.30
N GLY A 169 -22.65 -3.56 -13.18
CA GLY A 169 -22.40 -3.53 -14.62
C GLY A 169 -21.49 -2.38 -15.04
N HIS A 170 -21.62 -1.22 -14.39
CA HIS A 170 -20.74 -0.08 -14.62
C HIS A 170 -19.36 -0.31 -14.01
N ALA A 171 -19.25 -0.95 -12.84
CA ALA A 171 -17.96 -1.29 -12.21
C ALA A 171 -17.14 -2.24 -13.09
N SER A 172 -17.79 -3.26 -13.66
CA SER A 172 -17.17 -4.19 -14.61
C SER A 172 -16.52 -3.46 -15.79
N ASN A 173 -17.26 -2.54 -16.42
CA ASN A 173 -16.76 -1.77 -17.55
C ASN A 173 -15.69 -0.75 -17.14
N LYS A 174 -15.94 0.02 -16.07
CA LYS A 174 -15.08 1.12 -15.64
C LYS A 174 -13.69 0.64 -15.19
N PHE A 175 -13.64 -0.47 -14.47
CA PHE A 175 -12.41 -0.99 -13.87
C PHE A 175 -11.86 -2.24 -14.57
N GLY A 176 -12.44 -2.66 -15.70
CA GLY A 176 -11.98 -3.83 -16.46
C GLY A 176 -12.06 -5.14 -15.67
N ILE A 177 -13.11 -5.32 -14.87
CA ILE A 177 -13.33 -6.52 -14.04
C ILE A 177 -14.44 -7.35 -14.68
N ASN A 178 -14.29 -8.69 -14.73
CA ASN A 178 -15.35 -9.55 -15.24
C ASN A 178 -16.59 -9.46 -14.34
N ARG A 179 -17.76 -9.22 -14.96
CA ARG A 179 -19.03 -9.13 -14.25
C ARG A 179 -19.39 -10.42 -13.50
N ASP A 180 -19.13 -11.59 -14.10
CA ASP A 180 -19.48 -12.87 -13.51
C ASP A 180 -18.65 -13.13 -12.23
N ASP A 181 -17.42 -12.62 -12.18
CA ASP A 181 -16.59 -12.69 -10.97
C ASP A 181 -17.13 -11.75 -9.87
N LEU A 182 -17.63 -10.56 -10.23
CA LEU A 182 -18.31 -9.66 -9.28
C LEU A 182 -19.62 -10.29 -8.76
N ASP A 183 -20.37 -10.98 -9.62
CA ASP A 183 -21.57 -11.71 -9.26
C ASP A 183 -21.22 -12.86 -8.29
N SER A 184 -20.15 -13.62 -8.57
CA SER A 184 -19.65 -14.70 -7.72
C SER A 184 -19.21 -14.20 -6.34
N LEU A 185 -18.48 -13.08 -6.27
CA LEU A 185 -18.10 -12.46 -5.00
C LEU A 185 -19.35 -12.01 -4.21
N GLY A 186 -20.34 -11.44 -4.90
CA GLY A 186 -21.60 -11.01 -4.30
C GLY A 186 -22.40 -12.17 -3.70
N GLU A 187 -22.41 -13.31 -4.38
CA GLU A 187 -23.04 -14.55 -3.90
C GLU A 187 -22.31 -15.10 -2.67
N LEU A 188 -20.99 -15.30 -2.76
CA LEU A 188 -20.19 -15.83 -1.65
C LEU A 188 -20.34 -14.99 -0.38
N THR A 189 -20.21 -13.68 -0.51
CA THR A 189 -20.30 -12.74 0.63
C THR A 189 -21.71 -12.54 1.18
N SER A 190 -22.75 -13.01 0.49
CA SER A 190 -24.14 -12.92 0.94
C SER A 190 -24.74 -14.24 1.41
N ALA A 191 -24.30 -15.36 0.84
CA ALA A 191 -24.91 -16.67 1.05
C ALA A 191 -24.05 -17.64 1.87
N ARG A 192 -22.73 -17.39 1.98
CA ARG A 192 -21.80 -18.25 2.71
C ARG A 192 -21.44 -17.71 4.10
N GLY A 193 -20.76 -18.57 4.85
CA GLY A 193 -20.28 -18.36 6.21
C GLY A 193 -21.01 -19.24 7.22
N ASP A 194 -20.36 -19.42 8.36
CA ASP A 194 -20.91 -20.11 9.53
C ASP A 194 -21.55 -19.11 10.51
N LYS A 195 -21.95 -19.59 11.69
CA LYS A 195 -22.61 -18.77 12.72
C LYS A 195 -21.79 -17.57 13.20
N LEU A 196 -20.46 -17.63 13.04
CA LEU A 196 -19.53 -16.60 13.47
C LEU A 196 -18.97 -15.79 12.30
N THR A 197 -18.90 -16.36 11.09
CA THR A 197 -18.25 -15.75 9.92
C THR A 197 -19.23 -15.25 8.85
N ALA A 198 -20.49 -15.68 8.87
CA ALA A 198 -21.50 -15.23 7.93
C ALA A 198 -21.82 -13.75 8.13
N ARG A 199 -21.77 -12.99 7.03
CA ARG A 199 -22.13 -11.57 7.03
C ARG A 199 -23.62 -11.34 7.28
N LYS A 200 -24.47 -12.21 6.74
CA LYS A 200 -25.94 -12.16 6.89
C LYS A 200 -26.40 -13.28 7.82
N GLY A 201 -27.18 -12.92 8.84
CA GLY A 201 -27.82 -13.92 9.71
C GLY A 201 -28.87 -14.73 8.95
N VAL A 202 -28.81 -16.05 9.06
CA VAL A 202 -29.81 -16.99 8.53
C VAL A 202 -30.31 -17.91 9.63
N ARG A 203 -31.57 -18.35 9.54
CA ARG A 203 -32.22 -19.09 10.64
C ARG A 203 -31.61 -20.48 10.88
N ASN A 204 -31.38 -21.26 9.82
CA ASN A 204 -30.99 -22.68 9.95
C ASN A 204 -29.96 -23.18 8.92
N ASN A 205 -29.64 -22.43 7.86
CA ASN A 205 -28.88 -22.96 6.72
C ASN A 205 -27.58 -22.18 6.48
N PHE A 206 -26.63 -22.29 7.42
CA PHE A 206 -25.29 -21.76 7.23
C PHE A 206 -24.49 -22.70 6.33
N VAL A 207 -23.80 -22.13 5.34
CA VAL A 207 -22.92 -22.88 4.44
C VAL A 207 -21.53 -22.26 4.57
N PRO A 208 -20.61 -22.90 5.31
CA PRO A 208 -19.24 -22.39 5.46
C PRO A 208 -18.56 -22.16 4.11
N LEU A 209 -17.57 -21.27 4.10
CA LEU A 209 -16.63 -21.19 2.99
C LEU A 209 -15.75 -22.44 2.97
N THR A 210 -15.42 -22.90 1.78
CA THR A 210 -14.33 -23.86 1.59
C THR A 210 -12.98 -23.13 1.61
N ASP A 211 -11.88 -23.88 1.70
CA ASP A 211 -10.53 -23.31 1.58
C ASP A 211 -10.32 -22.68 0.20
N GLU A 212 -10.88 -23.29 -0.85
CA GLU A 212 -10.85 -22.77 -2.22
C GLU A 212 -11.63 -21.45 -2.33
N ASP A 213 -12.85 -21.38 -1.77
CA ASP A 213 -13.62 -20.13 -1.74
C ASP A 213 -12.86 -19.05 -0.97
N THR A 214 -12.21 -19.41 0.13
CA THR A 214 -11.41 -18.48 0.95
C THR A 214 -10.28 -17.87 0.12
N LEU A 215 -9.44 -18.72 -0.48
CA LEU A 215 -8.32 -18.29 -1.32
C LEU A 215 -8.78 -17.48 -2.52
N TRP A 216 -9.90 -17.87 -3.14
CA TRP A 216 -10.49 -17.14 -4.25
C TRP A 216 -10.95 -15.75 -3.83
N VAL A 217 -11.68 -15.62 -2.71
CA VAL A 217 -12.15 -14.32 -2.20
C VAL A 217 -10.96 -13.41 -1.88
N GLU A 218 -9.94 -13.91 -1.19
CA GLU A 218 -8.74 -13.13 -0.87
C GLU A 218 -8.03 -12.65 -2.13
N SER A 219 -7.80 -13.55 -3.09
CA SER A 219 -7.12 -13.24 -4.35
C SER A 219 -7.93 -12.25 -5.19
N PHE A 220 -9.24 -12.42 -5.24
CA PHE A 220 -10.12 -11.56 -6.01
C PHE A 220 -10.22 -10.17 -5.38
N VAL A 221 -10.27 -10.04 -4.04
CA VAL A 221 -10.20 -8.72 -3.38
C VAL A 221 -8.89 -8.00 -3.69
N LYS A 222 -7.74 -8.70 -3.68
CA LYS A 222 -6.46 -8.09 -4.10
C LYS A 222 -6.52 -7.59 -5.53
N LEU A 223 -7.13 -8.36 -6.44
CA LEU A 223 -7.36 -7.93 -7.82
C LEU A 223 -8.24 -6.68 -7.89
N LEU A 224 -9.31 -6.58 -7.09
CA LEU A 224 -10.16 -5.38 -7.04
C LEU A 224 -9.34 -4.15 -6.64
N ILE A 225 -8.54 -4.25 -5.58
CA ILE A 225 -7.68 -3.15 -5.11
C ILE A 225 -6.71 -2.73 -6.21
N ARG A 226 -6.06 -3.72 -6.85
CA ARG A 226 -5.12 -3.51 -7.95
C ARG A 226 -5.79 -2.77 -9.12
N ARG A 227 -6.97 -3.21 -9.57
CA ARG A 227 -7.71 -2.57 -10.68
C ARG A 227 -8.10 -1.12 -10.38
N ILE A 228 -8.44 -0.81 -9.13
CA ILE A 228 -8.77 0.56 -8.73
C ILE A 228 -7.55 1.47 -8.82
N GLY A 229 -6.37 1.01 -8.39
CA GLY A 229 -5.14 1.79 -8.52
C GLY A 229 -4.61 1.86 -9.95
N GLU A 230 -4.79 0.83 -10.77
CA GLU A 230 -4.46 0.86 -12.21
C GLU A 230 -5.32 1.90 -12.94
N HIS A 231 -6.64 1.87 -12.73
CA HIS A 231 -7.55 2.84 -13.33
C HIS A 231 -7.24 4.30 -12.91
N ALA A 232 -6.81 4.49 -11.66
CA ALA A 232 -6.38 5.80 -11.18
C ALA A 232 -5.10 6.27 -11.90
N ALA A 233 -4.12 5.38 -12.08
CA ALA A 233 -2.89 5.69 -12.81
C ALA A 233 -3.16 6.05 -14.28
N GLU A 234 -4.02 5.28 -14.97
CA GLU A 234 -4.45 5.56 -16.34
C GLU A 234 -5.14 6.93 -16.45
N SER A 235 -5.98 7.27 -15.47
CA SER A 235 -6.72 8.54 -15.44
C SER A 235 -5.78 9.74 -15.21
N SER A 236 -4.74 9.57 -14.40
CA SER A 236 -3.73 10.61 -14.17
C SER A 236 -2.92 10.91 -15.45
N ILE A 237 -2.57 9.87 -16.21
CA ILE A 237 -1.84 10.03 -17.49
C ILE A 237 -2.71 10.72 -18.55
N ALA A 238 -4.02 10.48 -18.54
CA ALA A 238 -4.95 11.07 -19.51
C ALA A 238 -5.24 12.57 -19.27
N THR A 239 -4.82 13.12 -18.13
CA THR A 239 -5.01 14.54 -17.77
C THR A 239 -3.80 15.44 -18.02
N ASP A 240 -2.67 14.86 -18.43
CA ASP A 240 -1.45 15.58 -18.85
C ASP A 240 -1.36 15.73 -20.38
#